data_AF-A0AAW7YAB7-F1
#
_entry.id   AF-A0AAW7YAB7-F1
#
_cell.length_a   1.000
_cell.length_b   1.000
_cell.length_c   1.000
_cell.angle_alpha   90.00
_cell.angle_beta   90.00
_cell.angle_gamma   90.00
#
_symmetry.space_group_name_H-M   'P 1'
#
loop_
_entity.id
_entity.type
_entity.pdbx_description
1 polymer ?
#
loop_
_entity_poly.entity_id
_entity_poly.type
_entity_poly.pdbx_seq_one_letter_code
_entity_poly.pdbx_strand_id
1 'polypeptide(L)'
;MDTVKQYTSTLALRVLGCIVTVCLLRNIDAFILAFSYNQLGIVPVVIAVLVLMSGVLASVGLLNGRHWGFLPLYFFIPAATMFFSFSLVPFVPLFFPVEIRAYIVLALNISILLYAVFLLLKKMDSPIDLHSL
;
A
#
# COMPACT_ATOMS: atom_id res chain seq x y z
N MET A 1 28.36 1.76 -10.58
CA MET A 1 27.44 0.79 -9.92
C MET A 1 26.18 1.46 -9.37
N ASP A 2 26.16 2.81 -9.30
CA ASP A 2 25.07 3.58 -8.69
C ASP A 2 23.83 3.73 -9.57
N THR A 3 24.01 3.76 -10.90
CA THR A 3 22.89 3.82 -11.86
C THR A 3 22.00 2.58 -11.81
N VAL A 4 22.59 1.39 -11.65
CA VAL A 4 21.84 0.12 -11.50
C VAL A 4 21.07 0.12 -10.17
N LYS A 5 21.70 0.58 -9.08
CA LYS A 5 21.08 0.65 -7.74
C LYS A 5 19.89 1.62 -7.71
N GLN A 6 19.99 2.78 -8.39
CA GLN A 6 18.89 3.73 -8.58
C GLN A 6 17.76 3.16 -9.44
N TYR A 7 18.09 2.44 -10.52
CA TYR A 7 17.10 1.84 -11.42
C TYR A 7 16.27 0.76 -10.72
N THR A 8 16.92 -0.14 -9.96
CA THR A 8 16.22 -1.18 -9.18
C THR A 8 15.31 -0.59 -8.09
N SER A 9 15.74 0.49 -7.44
CA SER A 9 14.92 1.19 -6.43
C SER A 9 13.66 1.80 -7.05
N THR A 10 13.79 2.41 -8.22
CA THR A 10 12.67 3.02 -8.96
C THR A 10 11.67 1.97 -9.48
N LEU A 11 12.15 0.81 -9.93
CA LEU A 11 11.30 -0.30 -10.32
C LEU A 11 10.52 -0.87 -9.12
N ALA A 12 11.17 -1.06 -7.96
CA ALA A 12 10.50 -1.57 -6.77
C ALA A 12 9.36 -0.65 -6.28
N LEU A 13 9.58 0.67 -6.33
CA LEU A 13 8.55 1.69 -6.09
C LEU A 13 7.35 1.53 -7.02
N ARG A 14 7.60 1.38 -8.32
CA ARG A 14 6.52 1.19 -9.32
C ARG A 14 5.76 -0.11 -9.10
N VAL A 15 6.45 -1.20 -8.76
CA VAL A 15 5.82 -2.48 -8.43
C VAL A 15 4.89 -2.33 -7.22
N LEU A 16 5.34 -1.67 -6.15
CA LEU A 16 4.49 -1.36 -4.99
C LEU A 16 3.28 -0.51 -5.38
N GLY A 17 3.47 0.52 -6.20
CA GLY A 17 2.37 1.35 -6.72
C GLY A 17 1.36 0.53 -7.53
N CYS A 18 1.82 -0.38 -8.39
CA CYS A 18 0.95 -1.31 -9.12
C CYS A 18 0.17 -2.23 -8.18
N ILE A 19 0.82 -2.81 -7.15
CA ILE A 19 0.16 -3.67 -6.17
C ILE A 19 -0.98 -2.92 -5.48
N VAL A 20 -0.74 -1.69 -5.02
CA VAL A 20 -1.77 -0.85 -4.38
C VAL A 20 -2.89 -0.51 -5.36
N THR A 21 -2.56 -0.16 -6.60
CA THR A 21 -3.56 0.17 -7.64
C THR A 21 -4.46 -1.02 -7.93
N VAL A 22 -3.88 -2.22 -8.09
CA VAL A 22 -4.64 -3.46 -8.30
C VAL A 22 -5.49 -3.80 -7.08
N CYS A 23 -4.97 -3.61 -5.86
CA CYS A 23 -5.72 -3.79 -4.62
C CYS A 23 -6.95 -2.88 -4.57
N LEU A 24 -6.81 -1.59 -4.92
CA LEU A 24 -7.94 -0.64 -4.98
C LEU A 24 -8.98 -1.03 -6.02
N LEU A 25 -8.54 -1.35 -7.24
CA LEU A 25 -9.42 -1.77 -8.33
C LEU A 25 -10.21 -3.03 -7.95
N ARG A 26 -9.55 -3.99 -7.31
CA ARG A 26 -10.19 -5.25 -6.92
C ARG A 26 -11.22 -5.08 -5.81
N ASN A 27 -11.01 -4.13 -4.90
CA ASN A 27 -11.86 -3.91 -3.74
C ASN A 27 -12.82 -2.72 -3.92
N ILE A 28 -13.04 -2.25 -5.15
CA ILE A 28 -13.91 -1.09 -5.42
C ILE A 28 -15.35 -1.34 -4.96
N ASP A 29 -15.84 -2.58 -5.09
CA ASP A 29 -17.17 -2.99 -4.63
C ASP A 29 -17.33 -2.85 -3.11
N ALA A 30 -16.26 -3.12 -2.35
CA ALA A 30 -16.26 -2.96 -0.90
C ALA A 30 -16.31 -1.48 -0.48
N PHE A 31 -15.66 -0.60 -1.24
CA PHE A 31 -15.79 0.85 -1.03
C PHE A 31 -17.21 1.34 -1.39
N ILE A 32 -17.79 0.87 -2.50
CA ILE A 32 -19.17 1.20 -2.88
C ILE A 32 -20.15 0.76 -1.79
N LEU A 33 -19.99 -0.45 -1.25
CA LEU A 33 -20.80 -0.95 -0.14
C LEU A 33 -20.65 -0.08 1.12
N ALA A 34 -19.42 0.30 1.46
CA ALA A 34 -19.12 1.17 2.60
C ALA A 34 -19.73 2.58 2.46
N PHE A 35 -19.85 3.11 1.23
CA PHE A 35 -20.51 4.39 0.97
C PHE A 35 -22.03 4.28 0.85
N SER A 36 -22.56 3.14 0.41
CA SER A 36 -24.01 2.95 0.20
C SER A 36 -24.77 2.71 1.49
N TYR A 37 -24.15 2.12 2.52
CA TYR A 37 -24.80 1.87 3.79
C TYR A 37 -24.80 3.13 4.68
N ASN A 38 -25.80 3.99 4.49
CA ASN A 38 -26.08 5.15 5.35
C ASN A 38 -26.44 4.76 6.82
N GLN A 39 -26.48 3.47 7.15
CA GLN A 39 -26.75 2.93 8.49
C GLN A 39 -25.50 2.52 9.28
N LEU A 40 -24.35 2.38 8.63
CA LEU A 40 -23.08 2.20 9.31
C LEU A 40 -22.60 3.61 9.66
N GLY A 41 -22.47 3.95 10.95
CA GLY A 41 -22.29 5.33 11.39
C GLY A 41 -21.17 6.11 10.69
N ILE A 42 -21.12 7.43 10.91
CA ILE A 42 -20.13 8.37 10.33
C ILE A 42 -18.68 7.83 10.34
N VAL A 43 -18.30 7.09 11.39
CA VAL A 43 -16.94 6.59 11.58
C VAL A 43 -16.48 5.63 10.45
N PRO A 44 -17.17 4.51 10.14
CA PRO A 44 -16.83 3.64 9.01
C PRO A 44 -16.69 4.36 7.67
N VAL A 45 -17.57 5.32 7.39
CA VAL A 45 -17.55 6.10 6.13
C VAL A 45 -16.29 6.98 6.06
N VAL A 46 -15.99 7.71 7.14
CA VAL A 46 -14.78 8.56 7.21
C VAL A 46 -13.52 7.71 7.03
N ILE A 47 -13.46 6.53 7.67
CA ILE A 47 -12.32 5.60 7.51
C ILE A 47 -12.23 5.12 6.06
N ALA A 48 -13.35 4.75 5.42
CA ALA A 48 -13.36 4.34 4.02
C ALA A 48 -12.82 5.43 3.08
N VAL A 49 -13.23 6.70 3.28
CA VAL A 49 -12.70 7.84 2.51
C VAL A 49 -11.21 7.99 2.73
N LEU A 50 -10.75 7.96 3.99
CA LEU A 50 -9.33 8.11 4.32
C LEU A 50 -8.48 7.00 3.70
N VAL A 51 -8.94 5.74 3.76
CA VAL A 51 -8.26 4.60 3.16
C VAL A 51 -8.21 4.73 1.64
N LEU A 52 -9.32 5.11 1.00
CA LEU A 52 -9.36 5.29 -0.45
C LEU A 52 -8.41 6.42 -0.90
N MET A 53 -8.49 7.59 -0.25
CA MET A 53 -7.62 8.73 -0.53
C MET A 53 -6.14 8.38 -0.33
N SER A 54 -5.84 7.68 0.75
CA SER A 54 -4.49 7.21 1.07
C SER A 54 -3.98 6.22 0.02
N GLY A 55 -4.78 5.24 -0.40
CA GLY A 55 -4.41 4.31 -1.46
C GLY A 55 -4.14 5.01 -2.80
N VAL A 56 -4.97 5.99 -3.17
CA VAL A 56 -4.79 6.77 -4.40
C VAL A 56 -3.50 7.59 -4.34
N LEU A 57 -3.27 8.32 -3.24
CA LEU A 57 -2.05 9.10 -3.03
C LEU A 57 -0.80 8.22 -3.03
N ALA A 58 -0.87 7.04 -2.40
CA ALA A 58 0.21 6.05 -2.43
C ALA A 58 0.50 5.57 -3.85
N SER A 59 -0.54 5.21 -4.60
CA SER A 59 -0.41 4.76 -6.00
C SER A 59 0.25 5.84 -6.86
N VAL A 60 -0.24 7.07 -6.81
CA VAL A 60 0.31 8.20 -7.59
C VAL A 60 1.74 8.53 -7.17
N GLY A 61 2.03 8.56 -5.86
CA GLY A 61 3.37 8.87 -5.36
C GLY A 61 4.39 7.80 -5.75
N LEU A 62 4.04 6.53 -5.59
CA LEU A 62 4.92 5.38 -5.85
C LEU A 62 5.16 5.15 -7.34
N LEU A 63 4.13 5.26 -8.19
CA LEU A 63 4.27 5.14 -9.65
C LEU A 63 5.17 6.24 -10.24
N ASN A 64 5.09 7.45 -9.68
CA ASN A 64 5.98 8.56 -10.01
C ASN A 64 7.38 8.45 -9.37
N GLY A 65 7.68 7.37 -8.63
CA GLY A 65 8.97 7.17 -7.95
C GLY A 65 9.25 8.17 -6.82
N ARG A 66 8.23 8.93 -6.37
CA ARG A 66 8.36 9.97 -5.35
C ARG A 66 8.34 9.37 -3.96
N HIS A 67 9.24 9.87 -3.10
CA HIS A 67 9.37 9.41 -1.72
C HIS A 67 8.12 9.66 -0.88
N TRP A 68 7.39 10.73 -1.17
CA TRP A 68 6.19 11.05 -0.40
C TRP A 68 5.07 10.01 -0.59
N GLY A 69 5.12 9.15 -1.62
CA GLY A 69 4.17 8.04 -1.79
C GLY A 69 4.26 6.96 -0.70
N PHE A 70 5.38 6.87 0.03
CA PHE A 70 5.52 5.95 1.14
C PHE A 70 4.66 6.36 2.36
N LEU A 71 4.51 7.67 2.62
CA LEU A 71 3.71 8.16 3.75
C LEU A 71 2.25 7.68 3.70
N PRO A 72 1.49 7.92 2.61
CA PRO A 72 0.15 7.37 2.49
C PRO A 72 0.17 5.84 2.39
N LEU A 73 1.20 5.20 1.81
CA LEU A 73 1.29 3.73 1.80
C LEU A 73 1.28 3.13 3.21
N TYR A 74 2.04 3.71 4.15
CA TYR A 74 2.09 3.23 5.54
C TYR A 74 0.78 3.44 6.30
N PHE A 75 -0.05 4.40 5.89
CA PHE A 75 -1.39 4.56 6.45
C PHE A 75 -2.38 3.59 5.79
N PHE A 76 -2.29 3.45 4.47
CA PHE A 76 -3.16 2.60 3.67
C PHE A 76 -3.10 1.13 4.08
N ILE A 77 -1.90 0.54 4.17
CA ILE A 77 -1.75 -0.91 4.39
C ILE A 77 -2.38 -1.35 5.72
N PRO A 78 -2.05 -0.76 6.90
CA PRO A 78 -2.67 -1.14 8.16
C PRO A 78 -4.16 -0.87 8.19
N ALA A 79 -4.61 0.28 7.65
CA ALA A 79 -6.02 0.63 7.67
C ALA A 79 -6.86 -0.29 6.76
N ALA A 80 -6.37 -0.61 5.56
CA ALA A 80 -6.99 -1.58 4.66
C ALA A 80 -7.02 -2.99 5.27
N THR A 81 -5.99 -3.36 6.03
CA THR A 81 -5.92 -4.68 6.70
C THR A 81 -6.87 -4.75 7.90
N MET A 82 -6.84 -3.77 8.80
CA MET A 82 -7.62 -3.82 10.05
C MET A 82 -9.11 -3.54 9.84
N PHE A 83 -9.46 -2.55 9.02
CA PHE A 83 -10.86 -2.14 8.86
C PHE A 83 -11.59 -2.89 7.75
N PHE A 84 -10.86 -3.32 6.72
CA PHE A 84 -11.47 -3.96 5.55
C PHE A 84 -11.01 -5.39 5.30
N SER A 85 -10.04 -5.91 6.08
CA SER A 85 -9.44 -7.23 5.85
C SER A 85 -8.95 -7.45 4.41
N PHE A 86 -8.56 -6.37 3.73
CA PHE A 86 -8.10 -6.43 2.35
C PHE A 86 -6.75 -7.12 2.26
N SER A 87 -6.58 -7.95 1.22
CA SER A 87 -5.28 -8.47 0.84
C SER A 87 -4.66 -7.59 -0.23
N LEU A 88 -3.42 -7.13 0.01
CA LEU A 88 -2.65 -6.41 -0.99
C LEU A 88 -2.37 -7.26 -2.24
N VAL A 89 -2.32 -8.58 -2.09
CA VAL A 89 -2.18 -9.51 -3.20
C VAL A 89 -3.53 -10.20 -3.42
N PRO A 90 -4.31 -9.76 -4.43
CA PRO A 90 -5.73 -10.10 -4.56
C PRO A 90 -6.02 -11.59 -4.76
N PHE A 91 -5.05 -12.37 -5.25
CA PHE A 91 -5.23 -13.78 -5.54
C PHE A 91 -4.90 -14.70 -4.37
N VAL A 92 -4.12 -14.24 -3.39
CA VAL A 92 -3.68 -15.06 -2.25
C VAL A 92 -4.86 -15.62 -1.44
N PRO A 93 -5.91 -14.85 -1.11
CA PRO A 93 -7.03 -15.38 -0.35
C PRO A 93 -7.76 -16.55 -1.02
N LEU A 94 -7.72 -16.65 -2.35
CA LEU A 94 -8.43 -17.68 -3.11
C LEU A 94 -7.79 -19.07 -2.97
N PHE A 95 -6.49 -19.14 -2.66
CA PHE A 95 -5.76 -20.39 -2.54
C PHE A 95 -5.81 -21.01 -1.14
N PHE A 96 -6.32 -20.27 -0.15
CA PHE A 96 -6.31 -20.69 1.25
C PHE A 96 -7.72 -20.86 1.83
N PRO A 97 -7.91 -21.89 2.68
CA PRO A 97 -9.16 -22.11 3.39
C PRO A 97 -9.47 -20.96 4.33
N VAL A 98 -10.77 -20.77 4.60
CA VAL A 98 -11.30 -19.57 5.27
C VAL A 98 -10.75 -19.42 6.70
N GLU A 99 -10.44 -20.53 7.39
CA GLU A 99 -9.95 -20.47 8.78
C GLU A 99 -8.58 -19.80 8.91
N ILE A 100 -7.69 -20.01 7.94
CA ILE A 100 -6.31 -19.47 7.97
C ILE A 100 -6.13 -18.22 7.12
N ARG A 101 -7.11 -17.89 6.27
CA ARG A 101 -7.05 -16.79 5.31
C ARG A 101 -6.71 -15.45 5.98
N ALA A 102 -7.34 -15.13 7.11
CA ALA A 102 -7.09 -13.87 7.82
C ALA A 102 -5.64 -13.76 8.30
N TYR A 103 -5.10 -14.83 8.88
CA TYR A 103 -3.70 -14.87 9.35
C TYR A 103 -2.70 -14.75 8.20
N ILE A 104 -2.97 -15.39 7.07
CA ILE A 104 -2.10 -15.34 5.88
C ILE A 104 -2.13 -13.94 5.25
N VAL A 105 -3.31 -13.34 5.13
CA VAL A 105 -3.45 -11.97 4.61
C VAL A 105 -2.74 -10.98 5.52
N LEU A 106 -2.89 -11.12 6.84
CA LEU A 106 -2.19 -10.28 7.81
C LEU A 106 -0.66 -10.43 7.69
N ALA A 107 -0.15 -11.66 7.68
CA ALA A 107 1.29 -11.94 7.55
C ALA A 107 1.86 -11.38 6.24
N LEU A 108 1.10 -11.52 5.14
CA LEU A 108 1.49 -10.99 3.84
C LEU A 108 1.51 -9.46 3.84
N ASN A 109 0.47 -8.82 4.37
CA ASN A 109 0.40 -7.36 4.40
C ASN A 109 1.49 -6.77 5.30
N ILE A 110 1.80 -7.41 6.44
CA ILE A 110 2.94 -7.04 7.30
C ILE A 110 4.26 -7.20 6.54
N SER A 111 4.43 -8.29 5.78
CA SER A 111 5.65 -8.53 5.00
C SER A 111 5.87 -7.44 3.95
N ILE A 112 4.80 -7.03 3.24
CA ILE A 112 4.85 -5.93 2.28
C ILE A 112 5.15 -4.60 2.97
N LEU A 113 4.55 -4.35 4.14
CA LEU A 113 4.81 -3.14 4.93
C LEU A 113 6.30 -3.06 5.33
N LEU A 114 6.86 -4.15 5.86
CA LEU A 114 8.27 -4.21 6.24
C LEU A 114 9.19 -4.02 5.03
N TYR A 115 8.84 -4.62 3.89
CA TYR A 115 9.55 -4.40 2.63
C TYR A 115 9.52 -2.93 2.20
N ALA A 116 8.37 -2.27 2.31
CA ALA A 116 8.24 -0.85 2.01
C ALA A 116 9.07 0.02 2.98
N VAL A 117 9.12 -0.31 4.27
CA VAL A 117 10.00 0.38 5.25
C VAL A 117 11.47 0.22 4.86
N PHE A 118 11.89 -1.00 4.52
CA PHE A 118 13.28 -1.25 4.13
C PHE A 118 13.67 -0.47 2.86
N LEU A 119 12.78 -0.39 1.87
CA LEU A 119 13.00 0.42 0.67
C LEU A 119 13.12 1.91 0.97
N LEU A 120 12.30 2.44 1.89
CA LEU A 120 12.40 3.83 2.31
C LEU A 120 13.76 4.10 2.97
N LEU A 121 14.15 3.26 3.95
CA LEU A 121 15.42 3.40 4.65
C LEU A 121 16.60 3.36 3.67
N LYS A 122 16.62 2.38 2.75
CA LYS A 122 17.63 2.28 1.70
C LYS A 122 17.74 3.53 0.82
N LYS A 123 16.63 4.23 0.60
CA LYS A 123 16.58 5.45 -0.22
C LYS A 123 16.98 6.70 0.57
N MET A 124 16.77 6.72 1.88
CA MET A 124 17.24 7.79 2.79
C MET A 124 18.73 7.66 3.12
N ASP A 125 19.26 6.44 3.16
CA ASP A 125 20.67 6.12 3.41
C ASP A 125 21.57 6.32 2.18
N SER A 126 21.02 6.88 1.10
CA SER A 126 21.84 7.34 -0.02
C SER A 126 22.45 8.68 0.39
N PRO A 127 23.79 8.76 0.54
CA PRO A 127 24.45 9.98 1.00
C PRO A 127 24.05 11.13 0.08
N ILE A 128 23.66 12.25 0.69
CA ILE A 128 23.56 13.54 0.02
C ILE A 128 24.98 13.81 -0.48
N ASP A 129 25.22 13.69 -1.79
CA ASP A 129 26.48 14.09 -2.41
C ASP A 129 26.69 15.58 -2.12
N LEU A 130 27.47 15.86 -1.08
CA LEU A 130 27.87 17.19 -0.63
C LEU A 130 28.95 17.77 -1.57
N HIS A 131 28.76 17.62 -2.88
CA HIS A 131 29.71 18.03 -3.91
C HIS A 131 29.13 19.03 -4.91
N SER A 132 27.94 19.58 -4.65
CA SER A 132 27.31 20.61 -5.48
C SER A 132 26.85 21.85 -4.71
N LEU A 133 27.66 22.30 -3.74
CA LEU A 133 27.56 23.65 -3.16
C LEU A 133 28.82 24.44 -3.49
#